data_AF-F0NY17-F1
#
_entry.id   AF-F0NY17-F1
#
_cell.length_a   1.000
_cell.length_b   1.000
_cell.length_c   1.000
_cell.angle_alpha   90.00
_cell.angle_beta   90.00
_cell.angle_gamma   90.00
#
_symmetry.space_group_name_H-M   'P 1'
#
loop_
_entity.id
_entity.type
_entity.pdbx_description
1 polymer ?
#
loop_
_entity_poly.entity_id
_entity_poly.type
_entity_poly.pdbx_seq_one_letter_code
_entity_poly.pdbx_strand_id
1 'polypeptide(L)'
;MILNALGTLDEVEKIIELKKNPTTDSKIEMLRLKNIINSKITISLTEIDAVAAEFDCEGERVAQMANFVDNLNENKNNRLVIYSIVAGAAASIASSIISDDSWSNAVDISGGVLGAGLGFATLNPKGKKVEFIHARNLLRDVWQEKLQSKNFPPFVWYMFTEKSFSNSAEGLSIIQNIKKRWLQFNFQNDIEKANHSVIFNDGGIYRADDLHNRTSMLNQMQSATRTINQSINYLLLDLDRFIL
;
A
#
# COMPACT_ATOMS: atom_id res chain seq x y z
N MET A 1 26.20 -5.93 9.95
CA MET A 1 25.40 -6.00 8.70
C MET A 1 25.00 -4.62 8.18
N ILE A 2 24.32 -3.77 8.96
CA ILE A 2 24.02 -2.39 8.54
C ILE A 2 25.30 -1.57 8.26
N LEU A 3 26.32 -1.68 9.11
CA LEU A 3 27.63 -1.03 8.88
C LEU A 3 28.31 -1.51 7.59
N ASN A 4 28.15 -2.80 7.26
CA ASN A 4 28.63 -3.34 5.99
C ASN A 4 27.86 -2.75 4.79
N ALA A 5 26.53 -2.62 4.93
CA ALA A 5 25.67 -1.99 3.93
C ALA A 5 26.01 -0.50 3.69
N LEU A 6 26.43 0.19 4.75
CA LEU A 6 26.86 1.58 4.72
C LEU A 6 28.32 1.75 4.26
N GLY A 7 29.07 0.65 4.09
CA GLY A 7 30.50 0.67 3.81
C GLY A 7 31.28 1.41 4.91
N THR A 8 30.95 1.16 6.18
CA THR A 8 31.57 1.79 7.36
C THR A 8 32.31 0.80 8.27
N LEU A 9 32.48 -0.45 7.83
CA LEU A 9 33.07 -1.49 8.66
C LEU A 9 34.55 -1.19 8.97
N ASP A 10 35.32 -0.77 7.97
CA ASP A 10 36.74 -0.42 8.11
C ASP A 10 36.95 0.72 9.13
N GLU A 11 36.10 1.76 9.08
CA GLU A 11 36.14 2.87 10.02
C GLU A 11 35.86 2.41 11.46
N VAL A 12 34.91 1.49 11.65
CA VAL A 12 34.55 0.94 12.97
C VAL A 12 35.65 0.02 13.50
N GLU A 13 36.20 -0.86 12.66
CA GLU A 13 37.35 -1.69 13.01
C GLU A 13 38.56 -0.83 13.40
N LYS A 14 38.80 0.27 12.69
CA LYS A 14 39.87 1.19 13.04
C LYS A 14 39.66 1.87 14.39
N ILE A 15 38.41 2.24 14.72
CA ILE A 15 38.07 2.75 16.05
C ILE A 15 38.36 1.70 17.13
N ILE A 16 38.02 0.43 16.91
CA ILE A 16 38.29 -0.68 17.85
C ILE A 16 39.80 -0.79 18.12
N GLU A 17 40.64 -0.68 17.08
CA GLU A 17 42.10 -0.70 17.24
C GLU A 17 42.60 0.49 18.06
N LEU A 18 42.15 1.71 17.73
CA LEU A 18 42.58 2.94 18.39
C LEU A 18 42.16 2.97 19.87
N LYS A 19 41.05 2.33 20.24
CA LYS A 19 40.60 2.18 21.63
C LYS A 19 41.54 1.32 22.49
N LYS A 20 42.34 0.41 21.90
CA LYS A 20 43.24 -0.48 22.68
C LYS A 20 44.38 0.30 23.34
N ASN A 21 44.90 1.34 22.68
CA ASN A 21 45.99 2.17 23.18
C ASN A 21 45.68 3.66 22.91
N PRO A 22 44.89 4.31 23.78
CA PRO A 22 44.39 5.66 23.52
C PRO A 22 45.49 6.72 23.73
N THR A 23 45.92 7.36 22.64
CA THR A 23 46.74 8.57 22.66
C THR A 23 45.89 9.79 22.29
N THR A 24 46.45 11.00 22.41
CA THR A 24 45.77 12.22 21.93
C THR A 24 45.47 12.13 20.43
N ASP A 25 46.42 11.66 19.63
CA ASP A 25 46.24 11.48 18.19
C ASP A 25 45.19 10.38 17.90
N SER A 26 45.19 9.29 18.67
CA SER A 26 44.17 8.24 18.57
C SER A 26 42.76 8.80 18.81
N LYS A 27 42.60 9.71 19.78
CA LYS A 27 41.31 10.36 20.09
C LYS A 27 40.85 11.27 18.96
N ILE A 28 41.74 12.06 18.38
CA ILE A 28 41.42 12.93 17.23
C ILE A 28 41.00 12.10 16.03
N GLU A 29 41.72 11.02 15.74
CA GLU A 29 41.40 10.14 14.62
C GLU A 29 40.07 9.39 14.84
N MET A 30 39.80 8.92 16.05
CA MET A 30 38.49 8.36 16.41
C MET A 30 37.34 9.35 16.17
N LEU A 31 37.51 10.63 16.52
CA LEU A 31 36.50 11.66 16.25
C LEU A 31 36.28 11.89 14.76
N ARG A 32 37.37 11.86 13.96
CA ARG A 32 37.29 11.95 12.50
C ARG A 32 36.51 10.78 11.90
N LEU A 33 36.83 9.55 12.30
CA LEU A 33 36.16 8.33 11.86
C LEU A 33 34.68 8.33 12.28
N LYS A 34 34.38 8.74 13.52
CA LYS A 34 33.01 8.91 14.00
C LYS A 34 32.21 9.87 13.11
N ASN A 35 32.80 11.00 12.71
CA ASN A 35 32.12 11.96 11.85
C ASN A 35 31.82 11.39 10.45
N ILE A 36 32.74 10.60 9.89
CA ILE A 36 32.53 9.90 8.61
C ILE A 36 31.36 8.91 8.72
N ILE A 37 31.34 8.10 9.77
CA ILE A 37 30.27 7.13 10.03
C ILE A 37 28.92 7.84 10.19
N ASN A 38 28.87 8.89 11.02
CA ASN A 38 27.66 9.66 11.26
C ASN A 38 27.15 10.32 9.97
N SER A 39 28.03 10.89 9.15
CA SER A 39 27.65 11.49 7.86
C SER A 39 27.00 10.46 6.92
N LYS A 40 27.61 9.28 6.75
CA LYS A 40 27.05 8.19 5.93
C LYS A 40 25.69 7.71 6.45
N ILE A 41 25.54 7.57 7.77
CA ILE A 41 24.27 7.21 8.41
C ILE A 41 23.20 8.28 8.17
N THR A 42 23.52 9.56 8.37
CA THR A 42 22.57 10.67 8.18
C THR A 42 22.07 10.77 6.74
N ILE A 43 22.96 10.62 5.75
CA ILE A 43 22.57 10.58 4.33
C ILE A 43 21.60 9.41 4.08
N SER A 44 21.91 8.24 4.61
CA SER A 44 21.10 7.04 4.44
C SER A 44 19.72 7.16 5.13
N LEU A 45 19.65 7.78 6.31
CA LEU A 45 18.39 8.11 6.98
C LEU A 45 17.56 9.09 6.14
N THR A 46 18.20 10.09 5.54
CA THR A 46 17.54 11.06 4.64
C THR A 46 16.94 10.36 3.42
N GLU A 47 17.66 9.42 2.82
CA GLU A 47 17.16 8.59 1.72
C GLU A 47 15.95 7.75 2.12
N ILE A 48 15.98 7.15 3.31
CA ILE A 48 14.87 6.37 3.86
C ILE A 48 13.65 7.24 4.11
N ASP A 49 13.84 8.42 4.71
CA ASP A 49 12.75 9.36 4.98
C ASP A 49 12.12 9.87 3.68
N ALA A 50 12.92 10.13 2.65
CA ALA A 50 12.42 10.50 1.33
C ALA A 50 11.56 9.37 0.72
N VAL A 51 12.00 8.13 0.80
CA VAL A 51 11.23 6.97 0.31
C VAL A 51 9.93 6.77 1.12
N ALA A 52 9.97 6.93 2.45
CA ALA A 52 8.78 6.83 3.29
C ALA A 52 7.76 7.93 2.98
N ALA A 53 8.22 9.16 2.75
CA ALA A 53 7.39 10.29 2.36
C ALA A 53 6.78 10.07 0.96
N GLU A 54 7.53 9.51 0.03
CA GLU A 54 7.01 9.19 -1.31
C GLU A 54 5.86 8.17 -1.24
N PHE A 55 6.02 7.11 -0.43
CA PHE A 55 4.93 6.16 -0.19
C PHE A 55 3.70 6.81 0.45
N ASP A 56 3.89 7.73 1.39
CA ASP A 56 2.80 8.46 2.06
C ASP A 56 2.04 9.36 1.07
N CYS A 57 2.77 10.18 0.30
CA CYS A 57 2.16 11.09 -0.67
C CYS A 57 1.43 10.33 -1.78
N GLU A 58 2.01 9.26 -2.31
CA GLU A 58 1.32 8.42 -3.29
C GLU A 58 0.13 7.67 -2.68
N GLY A 59 0.26 7.21 -1.43
CA GLY A 59 -0.84 6.56 -0.69
C GLY A 59 -2.04 7.49 -0.53
N GLU A 60 -1.80 8.72 -0.08
CA GLU A 60 -2.82 9.75 0.08
C GLU A 60 -3.45 10.16 -1.27
N ARG A 61 -2.62 10.34 -2.31
CA ARG A 61 -3.12 10.64 -3.67
C ARG A 61 -4.06 9.55 -4.19
N VAL A 62 -3.71 8.28 -3.98
CA VAL A 62 -4.54 7.14 -4.40
C VAL A 62 -5.79 7.03 -3.52
N ALA A 63 -5.69 7.27 -2.22
CA ALA A 63 -6.84 7.25 -1.29
C ALA A 63 -7.89 8.30 -1.65
N GLN A 64 -7.47 9.53 -1.99
CA GLN A 64 -8.39 10.56 -2.46
C GLN A 64 -9.11 10.15 -3.75
N MET A 65 -8.41 9.50 -4.68
CA MET A 65 -9.01 8.96 -5.89
C MET A 65 -9.99 7.81 -5.58
N ALA A 66 -9.65 6.93 -4.63
CA ALA A 66 -10.53 5.85 -4.18
C ALA A 66 -11.84 6.42 -3.64
N ASN A 67 -11.75 7.37 -2.71
CA ASN A 67 -12.90 8.05 -2.11
C ASN A 67 -13.74 8.81 -3.17
N PHE A 68 -13.10 9.41 -4.17
CA PHE A 68 -13.81 10.02 -5.29
C PHE A 68 -14.64 8.98 -6.08
N VAL A 69 -14.06 7.82 -6.40
CA VAL A 69 -14.77 6.74 -7.10
C VAL A 69 -15.88 6.15 -6.23
N ASP A 70 -15.67 6.03 -4.92
CA ASP A 70 -16.69 5.58 -3.97
C ASP A 70 -17.86 6.54 -3.90
N ASN A 71 -17.62 7.84 -3.79
CA ASN A 71 -18.67 8.86 -3.84
C ASN A 71 -19.48 8.79 -5.15
N LEU A 72 -18.81 8.50 -6.28
CA LEU A 72 -19.51 8.27 -7.56
C LEU A 72 -20.37 7.00 -7.56
N ASN A 73 -19.97 5.96 -6.82
CA ASN A 73 -20.74 4.73 -6.65
C ASN A 73 -21.92 4.93 -5.68
N GLU A 74 -21.71 5.60 -4.54
CA GLU A 74 -22.71 5.83 -3.49
C GLU A 74 -23.86 6.73 -3.93
N ASN A 75 -23.59 7.76 -4.73
CA ASN A 75 -24.62 8.67 -5.26
C ASN A 75 -25.68 7.97 -6.13
N LYS A 76 -25.41 6.75 -6.62
CA LYS A 76 -26.42 5.89 -7.27
C LYS A 76 -27.14 4.96 -6.28
N ASN A 77 -26.44 4.44 -5.27
CA ASN A 77 -27.03 3.53 -4.28
C ASN A 77 -28.11 4.22 -3.41
N ASN A 78 -27.92 5.49 -3.03
CA ASN A 78 -28.95 6.23 -2.27
C ASN A 78 -30.26 6.40 -3.04
N ARG A 79 -30.21 6.62 -4.36
CA ARG A 79 -31.45 6.69 -5.17
C ARG A 79 -32.15 5.34 -5.23
N LEU A 80 -31.40 4.23 -5.33
CA LEU A 80 -31.96 2.87 -5.45
C LEU A 80 -32.58 2.35 -4.15
N VAL A 81 -31.99 2.65 -2.99
CA VAL A 81 -32.57 2.34 -1.68
C VAL A 81 -33.86 3.15 -1.45
N ILE A 82 -33.88 4.42 -1.87
CA ILE A 82 -35.11 5.24 -1.79
C ILE A 82 -36.19 4.69 -2.74
N TYR A 83 -35.83 4.28 -3.97
CA TYR A 83 -36.79 3.68 -4.91
C TYR A 83 -37.31 2.31 -4.45
N SER A 84 -36.50 1.49 -3.76
CA SER A 84 -36.96 0.20 -3.22
C SER A 84 -37.90 0.37 -2.02
N ILE A 85 -37.67 1.40 -1.19
CA ILE A 85 -38.59 1.79 -0.12
C ILE A 85 -39.92 2.30 -0.70
N VAL A 86 -39.88 3.12 -1.75
CA VAL A 86 -41.09 3.64 -2.43
C VAL A 86 -41.85 2.54 -3.17
N ALA A 87 -41.15 1.61 -3.82
CA ALA A 87 -41.77 0.45 -4.47
C ALA A 87 -42.34 -0.56 -3.45
N GLY A 88 -41.67 -0.75 -2.31
CA GLY A 88 -42.18 -1.55 -1.19
C GLY A 88 -43.43 -0.95 -0.57
N ALA A 89 -43.51 0.38 -0.47
CA ALA A 89 -44.69 1.10 0.00
C ALA A 89 -45.87 1.02 -0.99
N ALA A 90 -45.61 1.00 -2.31
CA ALA A 90 -46.64 0.79 -3.33
C ALA A 90 -47.17 -0.65 -3.37
N ALA A 91 -46.32 -1.65 -3.08
CA ALA A 91 -46.72 -3.05 -2.98
C ALA A 91 -47.63 -3.34 -1.77
N SER A 92 -47.46 -2.59 -0.67
CA SER A 92 -48.31 -2.71 0.52
C SER A 92 -49.73 -2.11 0.38
N ILE A 93 -50.05 -1.46 -0.75
CA ILE A 93 -51.38 -0.88 -0.99
C ILE A 93 -52.27 -1.80 -1.85
N ALA A 94 -51.73 -2.91 -2.38
CA ALA A 94 -52.50 -3.80 -3.26
C ALA A 94 -53.31 -4.91 -2.54
N SER A 95 -53.26 -5.03 -1.20
CA SER A 95 -53.99 -6.10 -0.48
C SER A 95 -55.30 -5.67 0.16
N SER A 96 -55.82 -4.46 -0.09
CA SER A 96 -57.03 -3.95 0.56
C SER A 96 -58.11 -3.40 -0.38
N ILE A 97 -57.98 -3.56 -1.70
CA ILE A 97 -58.99 -3.12 -2.67
C ILE A 97 -59.32 -4.28 -3.61
N ILE A 98 -60.29 -5.12 -3.21
CA ILE A 98 -61.56 -5.37 -3.90
C ILE A 98 -62.24 -6.58 -3.24
N SER A 99 -63.27 -6.24 -2.48
CA SER A 99 -64.33 -7.11 -2.01
C SER A 99 -65.29 -7.44 -3.15
N ASP A 100 -65.82 -8.67 -3.09
CA ASP A 100 -67.06 -9.18 -3.70
C ASP A 100 -67.32 -9.03 -5.21
N ASP A 101 -67.77 -10.17 -5.76
CA ASP A 101 -68.30 -10.37 -7.10
C ASP A 101 -69.34 -9.29 -7.51
N SER A 102 -68.92 -8.35 -8.34
CA SER A 102 -69.66 -8.10 -9.58
C SER A 102 -68.77 -7.42 -10.61
N TRP A 103 -68.89 -7.94 -11.83
CA TRP A 103 -68.31 -7.49 -13.09
C TRP A 103 -66.99 -8.12 -13.54
N SER A 104 -67.21 -9.04 -14.50
CA SER A 104 -66.27 -9.66 -15.41
C SER A 104 -65.44 -8.66 -16.21
N ASN A 105 -64.22 -9.11 -16.52
CA ASN A 105 -63.32 -8.69 -17.59
C ASN A 105 -62.45 -7.46 -17.34
N ALA A 106 -61.15 -7.69 -17.58
CA ALA A 106 -60.06 -6.73 -17.72
C ALA A 106 -59.54 -6.10 -16.42
N VAL A 107 -58.72 -6.86 -15.68
CA VAL A 107 -57.55 -6.28 -15.00
C VAL A 107 -56.33 -6.97 -15.56
N ASP A 108 -55.72 -6.27 -16.52
CA ASP A 108 -54.46 -6.62 -17.13
C ASP A 108 -53.40 -6.88 -16.06
N ILE A 109 -52.71 -8.01 -16.24
CA ILE A 109 -51.44 -8.34 -15.61
C ILE A 109 -50.39 -7.37 -16.20
N SER A 110 -50.40 -6.10 -15.78
CA SER A 110 -49.50 -5.05 -16.32
C SER A 110 -48.57 -4.44 -15.27
N GLY A 111 -48.52 -4.98 -14.05
CA GLY A 111 -47.70 -4.42 -12.96
C GLY A 111 -46.34 -5.08 -12.69
N GLY A 112 -46.12 -6.34 -13.13
CA GLY A 112 -45.02 -7.16 -12.60
C GLY A 112 -43.71 -7.19 -13.38
N VAL A 113 -43.71 -6.81 -14.67
CA VAL A 113 -42.55 -7.04 -15.56
C VAL A 113 -41.60 -5.84 -15.62
N LEU A 114 -42.06 -4.63 -15.25
CA LEU A 114 -41.24 -3.42 -15.35
C LEU A 114 -40.26 -3.23 -14.18
N GLY A 115 -40.52 -3.84 -13.01
CA GLY A 115 -39.66 -3.68 -11.82
C GLY A 115 -38.37 -4.51 -11.84
N ALA A 116 -38.43 -5.75 -12.33
CA ALA A 116 -37.28 -6.65 -12.31
C ALA A 116 -36.19 -6.27 -13.34
N GLY A 117 -36.57 -5.74 -14.51
CA GLY A 117 -35.63 -5.34 -15.57
C GLY A 117 -34.86 -4.04 -15.25
N LEU A 118 -35.51 -3.07 -14.60
CA LEU A 118 -34.88 -1.81 -14.19
C LEU A 118 -33.94 -2.01 -12.98
N GLY A 119 -34.25 -2.96 -12.09
CA GLY A 119 -33.36 -3.37 -10.99
C GLY A 119 -32.03 -3.94 -11.50
N PHE A 120 -32.07 -4.79 -12.54
CA PHE A 120 -30.85 -5.35 -13.14
C PHE A 120 -30.06 -4.36 -14.01
N ALA A 121 -30.71 -3.42 -14.69
CA ALA A 121 -30.02 -2.42 -15.52
C ALA A 121 -29.31 -1.32 -14.69
N THR A 122 -29.70 -1.14 -13.43
CA THR A 122 -29.10 -0.16 -12.51
C THR A 122 -27.98 -0.75 -11.66
N LEU A 123 -27.98 -2.07 -11.47
CA LEU A 123 -26.85 -2.84 -10.96
C LEU A 123 -25.73 -2.83 -12.01
N ASN A 124 -24.76 -1.93 -11.88
CA ASN A 124 -23.45 -2.15 -12.47
C ASN A 124 -22.63 -2.93 -11.43
N PRO A 125 -22.62 -4.27 -11.46
CA PRO A 125 -22.04 -5.10 -10.39
C PRO A 125 -20.53 -4.87 -10.21
N LYS A 126 -19.87 -4.22 -11.18
CA LYS A 126 -18.44 -3.96 -11.12
C LYS A 126 -18.09 -2.53 -10.64
N GLY A 127 -19.07 -1.65 -10.43
CA GLY A 127 -18.83 -0.25 -10.02
C GLY A 127 -18.27 0.66 -11.13
N LYS A 128 -18.03 1.93 -10.78
CA LYS A 128 -17.43 2.96 -11.66
C LYS A 128 -15.94 2.71 -11.88
N LYS A 129 -15.44 3.28 -12.97
CA LYS A 129 -14.05 3.19 -13.42
C LYS A 129 -13.47 4.60 -13.54
N VAL A 130 -12.19 4.75 -13.23
CA VAL A 130 -11.43 5.98 -13.44
C VAL A 130 -10.10 5.65 -14.09
N GLU A 131 -9.62 6.54 -14.96
CA GLU A 131 -8.25 6.45 -15.44
C GLU A 131 -7.31 7.07 -14.40
N PHE A 132 -6.29 6.31 -13.99
CA PHE A 132 -5.30 6.76 -13.01
C PHE A 132 -3.89 6.42 -13.50
N ILE A 133 -3.03 7.43 -13.54
CA ILE A 133 -1.69 7.34 -14.13
C ILE A 133 -0.62 7.55 -13.07
N HIS A 134 0.39 6.69 -13.09
CA HIS A 134 1.55 6.73 -12.19
C HIS A 134 2.78 6.13 -12.89
N ALA A 135 3.40 6.92 -13.77
CA ALA A 135 4.58 6.47 -14.53
C ALA A 135 5.74 6.00 -13.64
N ARG A 136 5.86 6.56 -12.42
CA ARG A 136 6.78 6.09 -11.39
C ARG A 136 6.04 5.16 -10.42
N ASN A 137 6.11 3.85 -10.69
CA ASN A 137 5.41 2.86 -9.86
C ASN A 137 6.35 2.12 -8.90
N LEU A 138 6.44 2.61 -7.66
CA LEU A 138 7.24 1.99 -6.59
C LEU A 138 6.83 0.54 -6.30
N LEU A 139 5.54 0.21 -6.42
CA LEU A 139 5.04 -1.14 -6.12
C LEU A 139 5.46 -2.18 -7.16
N ARG A 140 5.76 -1.76 -8.40
CA ARG A 140 6.19 -2.67 -9.47
C ARG A 140 7.51 -3.34 -9.10
N ASP A 141 8.50 -2.56 -8.70
CA ASP A 141 9.83 -3.07 -8.37
C ASP A 141 9.76 -4.01 -7.15
N VAL A 142 8.90 -3.70 -6.17
CA VAL A 142 8.61 -4.57 -5.03
C VAL A 142 7.97 -5.89 -5.47
N TRP A 143 6.94 -5.83 -6.32
CA TRP A 143 6.24 -7.02 -6.82
C TRP A 143 7.16 -7.93 -7.64
N GLN A 144 7.99 -7.34 -8.49
CA GLN A 144 8.97 -8.06 -9.31
C GLN A 144 10.23 -8.48 -8.55
N GLU A 145 10.37 -8.01 -7.30
CA GLU A 145 11.53 -8.27 -6.44
C GLU A 145 12.86 -7.88 -7.12
N LYS A 146 12.80 -6.88 -7.99
CA LYS A 146 13.91 -6.44 -8.80
C LYS A 146 13.86 -4.92 -8.94
N LEU A 147 14.99 -4.28 -8.68
CA LEU A 147 15.17 -2.86 -8.96
C LEU A 147 15.32 -2.68 -10.47
N GLN A 148 14.19 -2.56 -11.17
CA GLN A 148 14.16 -2.34 -12.62
C GLN A 148 14.25 -0.85 -12.97
N SER A 149 13.91 0.01 -12.01
CA SER A 149 13.84 1.45 -12.22
C SER A 149 14.68 2.21 -11.20
N LYS A 150 14.87 3.52 -11.40
CA LYS A 150 15.53 4.41 -10.44
C LYS A 150 14.61 4.78 -9.27
N ASN A 151 13.70 3.88 -8.89
CA ASN A 151 12.67 4.13 -7.89
C ASN A 151 13.19 4.17 -6.47
N PHE A 152 14.27 3.43 -6.19
CA PHE A 152 14.84 3.33 -4.85
C PHE A 152 16.33 3.67 -4.87
N PRO A 153 16.82 4.38 -3.84
CA PRO A 153 18.24 4.45 -3.56
C PRO A 153 18.82 3.04 -3.30
N PRO A 154 20.06 2.74 -3.75
CA PRO A 154 20.64 1.41 -3.62
C PRO A 154 20.68 0.87 -2.18
N PHE A 155 20.99 1.75 -1.21
CA PHE A 155 21.01 1.38 0.21
C PHE A 155 19.63 0.93 0.69
N VAL A 156 18.59 1.71 0.40
CA VAL A 156 17.21 1.40 0.79
C VAL A 156 16.74 0.10 0.15
N TRP A 157 17.03 -0.11 -1.14
CA TRP A 157 16.70 -1.35 -1.83
C TRP A 157 17.41 -2.56 -1.22
N TYR A 158 18.69 -2.43 -0.90
CA TYR A 158 19.45 -3.48 -0.22
C TYR A 158 18.81 -3.87 1.12
N MET A 159 18.40 -2.89 1.94
CA MET A 159 17.72 -3.13 3.21
C MET A 159 16.41 -3.92 3.04
N PHE A 160 15.70 -3.70 1.93
CA PHE A 160 14.46 -4.41 1.61
C PHE A 160 14.67 -5.87 1.14
N THR A 161 15.73 -6.10 0.38
CA THR A 161 16.00 -7.39 -0.27
C THR A 161 16.85 -8.35 0.54
N GLU A 162 17.69 -7.82 1.42
CA GLU A 162 18.62 -8.64 2.20
C GLU A 162 17.86 -9.33 3.34
N LYS A 163 17.95 -10.67 3.39
CA LYS A 163 17.15 -11.51 4.30
C LYS A 163 17.45 -11.24 5.76
N SER A 164 18.69 -10.87 6.05
CA SER A 164 19.16 -10.63 7.41
C SER A 164 18.52 -9.42 8.11
N PHE A 165 17.83 -8.53 7.36
CA PHE A 165 17.06 -7.43 7.94
C PHE A 165 15.58 -7.75 8.15
N SER A 166 15.15 -8.95 7.76
CA SER A 166 13.78 -9.39 7.95
C SER A 166 13.63 -10.21 9.23
N ASN A 167 12.54 -9.96 9.96
CA ASN A 167 12.15 -10.77 11.12
C ASN A 167 11.25 -11.95 10.72
N SER A 168 11.22 -12.33 9.44
CA SER A 168 10.40 -13.45 8.96
C SER A 168 10.97 -14.79 9.45
N ALA A 169 10.14 -15.58 10.13
CA ALA A 169 10.48 -16.94 10.54
C ALA A 169 10.77 -17.88 9.35
N GLU A 170 10.33 -17.52 8.15
CA GLU A 170 10.50 -18.29 6.91
C GLU A 170 11.79 -17.93 6.15
N GLY A 171 12.63 -17.04 6.69
CA GLY A 171 13.88 -16.62 6.03
C GLY A 171 13.65 -15.82 4.74
N LEU A 172 12.49 -15.15 4.63
CA LEU A 172 12.13 -14.26 3.53
C LEU A 172 12.65 -12.85 3.80
N SER A 173 13.07 -12.13 2.76
CA SER A 173 13.34 -10.69 2.85
C SER A 173 12.09 -9.88 3.18
N ILE A 174 12.25 -8.59 3.48
CA ILE A 174 11.12 -7.70 3.79
C ILE A 174 10.13 -7.68 2.62
N ILE A 175 10.63 -7.50 1.39
CA ILE A 175 9.76 -7.44 0.20
C ILE A 175 9.16 -8.79 -0.16
N GLN A 176 9.87 -9.89 0.06
CA GLN A 176 9.32 -11.24 -0.13
C GLN A 176 8.13 -11.48 0.81
N ASN A 177 8.29 -11.10 2.08
CA ASN A 177 7.24 -11.23 3.08
C ASN A 177 6.04 -10.29 2.81
N ILE A 178 6.29 -9.07 2.33
CA ILE A 178 5.24 -8.13 1.88
C ILE A 178 4.50 -8.69 0.66
N LYS A 179 5.21 -9.13 -0.38
CA LYS A 179 4.64 -9.71 -1.58
C LYS A 179 3.76 -10.92 -1.27
N LYS A 180 4.22 -11.82 -0.39
CA LYS A 180 3.43 -12.96 0.09
C LYS A 180 2.11 -12.51 0.72
N ARG A 181 2.14 -11.48 1.58
CA ARG A 181 0.93 -10.92 2.19
C ARG A 181 -0.02 -10.30 1.15
N TRP A 182 0.50 -9.56 0.18
CA TRP A 182 -0.33 -8.99 -0.89
C TRP A 182 -1.00 -10.08 -1.73
N LEU A 183 -0.25 -11.11 -2.10
CA LEU A 183 -0.78 -12.26 -2.81
C LEU A 183 -1.91 -12.93 -2.02
N GLN A 184 -1.71 -13.15 -0.72
CA GLN A 184 -2.72 -13.76 0.15
C GLN A 184 -3.97 -12.89 0.33
N PHE A 185 -3.81 -11.62 0.70
CA PHE A 185 -4.92 -10.78 1.17
C PHE A 185 -5.60 -9.96 0.06
N ASN A 186 -4.84 -9.49 -0.93
CA ASN A 186 -5.40 -8.68 -2.03
C ASN A 186 -5.76 -9.54 -3.26
N PHE A 187 -5.07 -10.67 -3.44
CA PHE A 187 -5.26 -11.54 -4.60
C PHE A 187 -5.73 -12.95 -4.26
N GLN A 188 -6.02 -13.27 -3.00
CA GLN A 188 -6.56 -14.59 -2.60
C GLN A 188 -5.68 -15.77 -3.06
N ASN A 189 -4.36 -15.57 -3.05
CA ASN A 189 -3.34 -16.49 -3.55
C ASN A 189 -3.35 -16.73 -5.07
N ASP A 190 -4.07 -15.91 -5.85
CA ASP A 190 -4.07 -15.97 -7.31
C ASP A 190 -2.92 -15.13 -7.89
N ILE A 191 -1.82 -15.81 -8.22
CA ILE A 191 -0.62 -15.18 -8.79
C ILE A 191 -0.86 -14.64 -10.19
N GLU A 192 -1.71 -15.30 -10.99
CA GLU A 192 -2.01 -14.87 -12.36
C GLU A 192 -2.80 -13.57 -12.33
N LYS A 193 -3.83 -13.48 -11.47
CA LYS A 193 -4.57 -12.24 -11.24
C LYS A 193 -3.66 -11.11 -10.75
N ALA A 194 -2.72 -11.42 -9.86
CA ALA A 194 -1.76 -10.44 -9.36
C ALA A 194 -0.82 -9.93 -10.46
N ASN A 195 -0.27 -10.82 -11.29
CA ASN A 195 0.63 -10.47 -12.40
C ASN A 195 -0.06 -9.60 -13.47
N HIS A 196 -1.37 -9.75 -13.66
CA HIS A 196 -2.14 -8.94 -14.60
C HIS A 196 -2.78 -7.70 -13.96
N SER A 197 -2.49 -7.43 -12.67
CA SER A 197 -3.08 -6.30 -11.96
C SER A 197 -2.56 -4.96 -12.49
N VAL A 198 -3.48 -4.02 -12.70
CA VAL A 198 -3.15 -2.64 -13.07
C VAL A 198 -2.27 -1.95 -12.01
N ILE A 199 -2.34 -2.40 -10.74
CA ILE A 199 -1.57 -1.87 -9.61
C ILE A 199 -0.05 -1.88 -9.88
N PHE A 200 0.47 -2.83 -10.66
CA PHE A 200 1.90 -2.98 -10.95
C PHE A 200 2.33 -2.41 -12.32
N ASN A 201 1.42 -1.78 -13.06
CA ASN A 201 1.70 -1.14 -14.35
C ASN A 201 1.96 0.38 -14.20
N ASP A 202 2.18 1.13 -15.28
CA ASP A 202 2.40 2.59 -15.23
C ASP A 202 1.11 3.42 -15.05
N GLY A 203 -0.02 2.75 -14.93
CA GLY A 203 -1.35 3.35 -14.91
C GLY A 203 -2.36 2.49 -15.65
N GLY A 204 -3.60 2.98 -15.71
CA GLY A 204 -4.67 2.35 -16.46
C GLY A 204 -6.03 2.65 -15.87
N ILE A 205 -6.97 1.73 -16.13
CA ILE A 205 -8.34 1.88 -15.68
C ILE A 205 -8.53 1.17 -14.34
N TYR A 206 -8.81 1.95 -13.31
CA TYR A 206 -8.98 1.51 -11.94
C TYR A 206 -10.44 1.49 -11.52
N ARG A 207 -10.76 0.58 -10.59
CA ARG A 207 -11.97 0.60 -9.76
C ARG A 207 -11.62 1.01 -8.34
N ALA A 208 -12.63 1.28 -7.51
CA ALA A 208 -12.45 1.62 -6.10
C ALA A 208 -11.58 0.58 -5.37
N ASP A 209 -11.91 -0.71 -5.51
CA ASP A 209 -11.15 -1.81 -4.88
C ASP A 209 -9.67 -1.83 -5.30
N ASP A 210 -9.38 -1.56 -6.58
CA ASP A 210 -8.00 -1.51 -7.08
C ASP A 210 -7.21 -0.36 -6.41
N LEU A 211 -7.85 0.79 -6.22
CA LEU A 211 -7.27 1.96 -5.58
C LEU A 211 -7.07 1.72 -4.08
N HIS A 212 -8.07 1.19 -3.39
CA HIS A 212 -7.95 0.82 -1.96
C HIS A 212 -6.87 -0.22 -1.71
N ASN A 213 -6.79 -1.24 -2.58
CA ASN A 213 -5.71 -2.22 -2.54
C ASN A 213 -4.35 -1.55 -2.71
N ARG A 214 -4.20 -0.66 -3.70
CA ARG A 214 -2.95 0.10 -3.92
C ARG A 214 -2.60 0.99 -2.72
N THR A 215 -3.56 1.70 -2.12
CA THR A 215 -3.35 2.49 -0.90
C THR A 215 -2.83 1.61 0.24
N SER A 216 -3.47 0.45 0.47
CA SER A 216 -3.02 -0.50 1.50
C SER A 216 -1.59 -0.99 1.26
N MET A 217 -1.24 -1.30 0.01
CA MET A 217 0.11 -1.74 -0.35
C MET A 217 1.15 -0.63 -0.11
N LEU A 218 0.84 0.63 -0.47
CA LEU A 218 1.71 1.79 -0.22
C LEU A 218 1.91 2.03 1.28
N ASN A 219 0.84 1.95 2.08
CA ASN A 219 0.91 2.10 3.54
C ASN A 219 1.74 0.98 4.21
N GLN A 220 1.68 -0.25 3.68
CA GLN A 220 2.53 -1.35 4.16
C GLN A 220 4.01 -1.10 3.86
N MET A 221 4.33 -0.59 2.66
CA MET A 221 5.71 -0.23 2.30
C MET A 221 6.22 0.94 3.14
N GLN A 222 5.40 1.97 3.36
CA GLN A 222 5.71 3.09 4.24
C GLN A 222 6.03 2.60 5.66
N SER A 223 5.21 1.71 6.20
CA SER A 223 5.41 1.14 7.54
C SER A 223 6.72 0.36 7.62
N ALA A 224 7.02 -0.48 6.63
CA ALA A 224 8.29 -1.21 6.57
C ALA A 224 9.50 -0.26 6.47
N THR A 225 9.38 0.81 5.70
CA THR A 225 10.43 1.84 5.56
C THR A 225 10.69 2.54 6.90
N ARG A 226 9.64 2.90 7.64
CA ARG A 226 9.76 3.49 8.98
C ARG A 226 10.40 2.54 9.99
N THR A 227 10.12 1.24 9.90
CA THR A 227 10.80 0.24 10.74
C THR A 227 12.31 0.18 10.46
N ILE A 228 12.71 0.23 9.18
CA ILE A 228 14.14 0.30 8.81
C ILE A 228 14.78 1.57 9.39
N ASN A 229 14.09 2.72 9.29
CA ASN A 229 14.55 3.98 9.88
C ASN A 229 14.82 3.83 11.39
N GLN A 230 13.85 3.27 12.13
CA GLN A 230 13.99 3.00 13.57
C GLN A 230 15.20 2.11 13.88
N SER A 231 15.41 1.03 13.12
CA SER A 231 16.56 0.15 13.32
C SER A 231 17.91 0.87 13.13
N ILE A 232 18.00 1.78 12.17
CA ILE A 232 19.22 2.57 11.93
C ILE A 232 19.44 3.61 13.03
N ASN A 233 18.38 4.24 13.53
CA ASN A 233 18.49 5.14 14.68
C ASN A 233 19.00 4.42 15.94
N TYR A 234 18.54 3.19 16.20
CA TYR A 234 19.09 2.39 17.31
C TYR A 234 20.57 2.07 17.12
N LEU A 235 20.99 1.72 15.89
CA LEU A 235 22.41 1.53 15.58
C LEU A 235 23.24 2.79 15.84
N LEU A 236 22.73 3.96 15.46
CA LEU A 236 23.42 5.23 15.68
C LEU A 236 23.63 5.48 17.19
N LEU A 237 22.60 5.22 18.01
CA LEU A 237 22.70 5.33 19.47
C LEU A 237 23.71 4.34 20.06
N ASP A 238 23.74 3.11 19.56
CA ASP A 238 24.69 2.08 20.03
C ASP A 238 26.13 2.42 19.62
N LEU A 239 26.34 2.93 18.41
CA LEU A 239 27.64 3.43 17.95
C LEU A 239 28.11 4.62 18.80
N ASP A 240 27.23 5.56 19.10
CA ASP A 240 27.57 6.72 19.92
C ASP A 240 28.03 6.30 21.32
N ARG A 241 27.32 5.34 21.95
CA ARG A 241 27.72 4.75 23.23
C ARG A 241 29.01 3.94 23.13
N PHE A 242 29.21 3.22 22.02
CA PHE A 242 30.39 2.41 21.80
C PHE A 242 31.64 3.24 21.58
N ILE A 243 31.55 4.41 20.93
CA ILE A 243 32.71 5.24 20.60
C ILE A 243 33.14 6.13 21.78
N LEU A 244 32.18 6.55 22.62
CA LEU A 244 32.45 7.21 23.92
C LEU A 244 33.17 6.27 24.90
#